data_AF-A0A7C7DM03-F1
#
_entry.id   AF-A0A7C7DM03-F1
#
_cell.length_a   1.000
_cell.length_b   1.000
_cell.length_c   1.000
_cell.angle_alpha   90.00
_cell.angle_beta   90.00
_cell.angle_gamma   90.00
#
_symmetry.space_group_name_H-M   'P 1'
#
loop_
_entity.id
_entity.type
_entity.pdbx_description
1 polymer ?
#
loop_
_entity_poly.entity_id
_entity_poly.type
_entity_poly.pdbx_seq_one_letter_code
_entity_poly.pdbx_strand_id
1 'polypeptide(L)'
;MCYQQLFEEIQNDLDYVESELHKYTRSSVKLLTKSSKWLVEAGGKRLRPAFVLLSGKLFKYDLERIGQLAAAIELIHMATLVHDDVIDNAATRRGVPTVSAEWGDSLAMQTGDYIFGQALKILARYGTP
;
A
#
# COMPACT_ATOMS: atom_id res chain seq x y z
N MET A 1 17.16 -6.66 19.93
CA MET A 1 16.48 -5.51 19.33
C MET A 1 15.11 -5.96 18.86
N CYS A 2 14.05 -5.50 19.52
CA CYS A 2 12.69 -5.77 19.04
C CYS A 2 12.46 -4.95 17.77
N TYR A 3 11.80 -5.51 16.74
CA TYR A 3 11.47 -4.81 15.49
C TYR A 3 10.82 -3.44 15.73
N GLN A 4 10.06 -3.28 16.83
CA GLN A 4 9.44 -2.02 17.22
C GLN A 4 10.45 -0.90 17.49
N GLN A 5 11.61 -1.21 18.10
CA GLN A 5 12.64 -0.20 18.41
C GLN A 5 13.29 0.37 17.15
N LEU A 6 13.27 -0.37 16.02
CA LEU A 6 13.88 0.06 14.77
C LEU A 6 13.10 1.16 14.06
N PHE A 7 11.80 1.31 14.33
CA PHE A 7 10.94 2.28 13.63
C PHE A 7 10.41 3.41 14.49
N GLU A 8 10.77 3.47 15.78
CA GLU A 8 10.40 4.58 16.66
C GLU A 8 10.79 5.93 16.05
N GLU A 9 11.99 6.02 15.44
CA GLU A 9 12.49 7.25 14.81
C GLU A 9 11.74 7.69 13.56
N ILE A 10 10.99 6.79 12.92
CA ILE A 10 10.25 7.07 11.67
C ILE A 10 8.74 6.97 11.85
N GLN A 11 8.24 6.88 13.08
CA GLN A 11 6.81 6.65 13.33
C GLN A 11 5.94 7.72 12.68
N ASN A 12 6.29 9.00 12.85
CA ASN A 12 5.57 10.12 12.22
C ASN A 12 5.63 10.05 10.68
N ASP A 13 6.75 9.57 10.12
CA ASP A 13 6.92 9.44 8.68
C ASP A 13 6.06 8.28 8.14
N LEU A 14 5.91 7.19 8.91
CA LEU A 14 5.01 6.09 8.60
C LEU A 14 3.54 6.52 8.70
N ASP A 15 3.17 7.37 9.65
CA ASP A 15 1.82 7.91 9.76
C ASP A 15 1.48 8.78 8.53
N TYR A 16 2.46 9.53 8.01
CA TYR A 16 2.32 10.22 6.73
C TYR A 16 2.07 9.25 5.58
N VAL A 17 2.82 8.14 5.51
CA VAL A 17 2.60 7.09 4.49
C VAL A 17 1.19 6.50 4.58
N GLU A 18 0.70 6.19 5.79
CA GLU A 18 -0.68 5.69 5.97
C GLU A 18 -1.71 6.68 5.43
N SER A 19 -1.51 7.98 5.67
CA SER A 19 -2.40 9.02 5.14
C SER A 19 -2.42 9.04 3.60
N GLU A 20 -1.26 8.86 2.96
CA GLU A 20 -1.17 8.79 1.51
C GLU A 20 -1.80 7.49 0.96
N LEU A 21 -1.65 6.34 1.64
CA LEU A 21 -2.34 5.10 1.27
C LEU A 21 -3.87 5.28 1.27
N HIS A 22 -4.42 5.88 2.33
CA HIS A 22 -5.85 6.18 2.42
C HIS A 22 -6.34 7.22 1.40
N LYS A 23 -5.46 8.11 0.94
CA LYS A 23 -5.77 9.09 -0.10
C LYS A 23 -5.82 8.45 -1.48
N TYR A 24 -4.83 7.64 -1.84
CA TYR A 24 -4.73 7.04 -3.18
C TYR A 24 -5.68 5.86 -3.42
N THR A 25 -6.25 5.29 -2.37
CA THR A 25 -7.29 4.25 -2.47
C THR A 25 -8.71 4.79 -2.72
N ARG A 26 -8.89 6.11 -2.80
CA ARG A 26 -10.19 6.74 -3.09
C ARG A 26 -10.46 6.85 -4.58
N SER A 27 -11.57 6.26 -5.01
CA SER A 27 -12.07 6.26 -6.39
C SER A 27 -13.43 6.97 -6.49
N SER A 28 -13.80 7.42 -7.68
CA SER A 28 -15.19 7.83 -7.99
C SER A 28 -16.15 6.64 -7.90
N VAL A 29 -15.65 5.42 -8.08
CA VAL A 29 -16.41 4.18 -7.92
C VAL A 29 -16.41 3.78 -6.45
N LYS A 30 -17.58 3.84 -5.81
CA LYS A 30 -17.75 3.54 -4.37
C LYS A 30 -17.25 2.15 -3.99
N LEU A 31 -17.52 1.15 -4.83
CA LEU A 31 -17.17 -0.23 -4.56
C LEU A 31 -15.64 -0.44 -4.58
N LEU A 32 -14.94 0.12 -5.57
CA LEU A 32 -13.48 0.12 -5.62
C LEU A 32 -12.86 0.86 -4.43
N THR A 33 -13.48 1.97 -3.99
CA THR A 33 -13.02 2.65 -2.77
C THR A 33 -13.14 1.75 -1.55
N LYS A 34 -14.25 1.01 -1.43
CA LYS A 34 -14.49 0.10 -0.30
C LYS A 34 -13.48 -1.06 -0.30
N SER A 35 -13.31 -1.75 -1.43
CA SER A 35 -12.37 -2.87 -1.55
C SER A 35 -10.91 -2.44 -1.38
N SER A 36 -10.53 -1.28 -1.93
CA SER A 36 -9.17 -0.74 -1.77
C SER A 36 -8.86 -0.34 -0.33
N LYS A 37 -9.83 0.29 0.37
CA LYS A 37 -9.68 0.62 1.79
C LYS A 37 -9.56 -0.62 2.68
N TRP A 38 -10.33 -1.67 2.37
CA TRP A 38 -10.25 -2.94 3.09
C TRP A 38 -8.82 -3.48 3.14
N LEU A 39 -8.07 -3.37 2.05
CA LEU A 39 -6.68 -3.80 2.00
C LEU A 39 -5.74 -2.98 2.89
N VAL A 40 -5.94 -1.67 2.92
CA VAL A 40 -5.16 -0.77 3.78
C VAL A 40 -5.45 -1.06 5.25
N GLU A 41 -6.73 -1.20 5.60
CA GLU A 41 -7.24 -1.45 6.95
C GLU A 41 -6.95 -2.86 7.47
N ALA A 42 -6.86 -3.88 6.59
CA ALA A 42 -6.35 -5.20 6.93
C ALA A 42 -4.89 -5.16 7.45
N GLY A 43 -4.22 -4.02 7.21
CA GLY A 43 -2.99 -3.65 7.88
C GLY A 43 -1.76 -4.40 7.38
N GLY A 44 -0.68 -4.27 8.13
CA GLY A 44 0.57 -4.94 7.83
C GLY A 44 1.74 -4.34 8.59
N LYS A 45 2.89 -4.97 8.43
CA LYS A 45 4.10 -4.57 9.15
C LYS A 45 4.73 -3.28 8.61
N ARG A 46 4.28 -2.81 7.44
CA ARG A 46 4.81 -1.65 6.69
C ARG A 46 6.34 -1.64 6.53
N LEU A 47 6.91 -2.84 6.42
CA LEU A 47 8.33 -3.08 6.23
C LEU A 47 8.89 -2.34 5.00
N ARG A 48 8.16 -2.37 3.88
CA ARG A 48 8.61 -1.80 2.62
C ARG A 48 8.65 -0.27 2.67
N PRO A 49 7.58 0.42 3.10
CA PRO A 49 7.64 1.85 3.40
C PRO A 49 8.78 2.22 4.34
N ALA A 50 8.94 1.49 5.43
CA ALA A 50 9.96 1.78 6.43
C ALA A 50 11.37 1.76 5.83
N PHE A 51 11.69 0.76 4.98
CA PHE A 51 12.99 0.73 4.30
C PHE A 51 13.18 1.89 3.33
N VAL A 52 12.14 2.32 2.61
CA VAL A 52 12.22 3.51 1.73
C VAL A 52 12.51 4.77 2.54
N LEU A 53 11.79 4.97 3.65
CA LEU A 53 11.97 6.13 4.53
C LEU A 53 13.38 6.17 5.15
N LEU A 54 13.83 5.05 5.74
CA LEU A 54 15.16 4.92 6.32
C LEU A 54 16.26 5.13 5.28
N SER A 55 16.11 4.56 4.09
CA SER A 55 17.07 4.76 3.00
C SER A 55 17.13 6.23 2.58
N GLY A 56 15.99 6.92 2.52
CA GLY A 56 15.92 8.34 2.22
C GLY A 56 16.64 9.22 3.25
N LYS A 57 16.61 8.84 4.54
CA LYS A 57 17.30 9.59 5.62
C LYS A 57 18.83 9.55 5.52
N LEU A 58 19.40 8.63 4.73
CA LEU A 58 20.84 8.61 4.45
C LEU A 58 21.27 9.70 3.45
N PHE A 59 20.33 10.42 2.84
CA PHE A 59 20.57 11.45 1.84
C PHE A 59 19.81 12.74 2.18
N LYS A 60 19.53 13.59 1.17
CA LYS A 60 18.66 14.76 1.32
C LYS A 60 17.20 14.30 1.50
N TYR A 61 16.77 14.24 2.75
CA TYR A 61 15.44 13.78 3.13
C TYR A 61 14.37 14.85 2.84
N ASP A 62 13.39 14.48 2.02
CA ASP A 62 12.18 15.24 1.74
C ASP A 62 10.99 14.30 2.00
N LEU A 63 10.29 14.53 3.12
CA LEU A 63 9.20 13.65 3.56
C LEU A 63 8.06 13.59 2.54
N GLU A 64 7.73 14.69 1.87
CA GLU A 64 6.63 14.69 0.90
C GLU A 64 6.97 13.77 -0.28
N ARG A 65 8.17 13.91 -0.84
CA ARG A 65 8.64 13.08 -1.94
C ARG A 65 8.86 11.62 -1.51
N ILE A 66 9.64 11.40 -0.46
CA ILE A 66 10.04 10.05 -0.05
C ILE A 66 8.84 9.29 0.54
N GLY A 67 7.96 9.97 1.28
CA GLY A 67 6.72 9.40 1.80
C GLY A 67 5.75 8.98 0.70
N GLN A 68 5.58 9.79 -0.35
CA GLN A 68 4.78 9.39 -1.51
C GLN A 68 5.38 8.18 -2.25
N LEU A 69 6.70 8.13 -2.43
CA LEU A 69 7.38 6.96 -3.01
C LEU A 69 7.23 5.72 -2.13
N ALA A 70 7.33 5.86 -0.81
CA ALA A 70 7.10 4.78 0.15
C ALA A 70 5.66 4.24 0.07
N ALA A 71 4.67 5.13 -0.05
CA ALA A 71 3.27 4.75 -0.28
C ALA A 71 3.08 4.03 -1.62
N ALA A 72 3.73 4.49 -2.69
CA ALA A 72 3.67 3.82 -4.00
C ALA A 72 4.21 2.39 -3.94
N ILE A 73 5.31 2.16 -3.22
CA ILE A 73 5.86 0.82 -3.03
C ILE A 73 4.91 -0.10 -2.27
N GLU A 74 4.23 0.39 -1.23
CA GLU A 74 3.25 -0.42 -0.49
C GLU A 74 1.96 -0.65 -1.30
N LEU A 75 1.53 0.31 -2.13
CA LEU A 75 0.42 0.10 -3.07
C LEU A 75 0.73 -1.02 -4.07
N ILE A 76 1.95 -1.06 -4.63
CA ILE A 76 2.41 -2.17 -5.49
C ILE A 76 2.34 -3.49 -4.70
N HIS A 77 2.86 -3.51 -3.47
CA HIS A 77 2.81 -4.71 -2.64
C HIS A 77 1.38 -5.19 -2.39
N MET A 78 0.45 -4.28 -2.07
CA MET A 78 -0.95 -4.64 -1.84
C MET A 78 -1.62 -5.14 -3.13
N ALA A 79 -1.28 -4.56 -4.30
CA ALA A 79 -1.77 -5.05 -5.58
C ALA A 79 -1.39 -6.51 -5.82
N THR A 80 -0.11 -6.87 -5.60
CA THR A 80 0.33 -8.25 -5.78
C THR A 80 -0.36 -9.19 -4.81
N LEU A 81 -0.58 -8.79 -3.54
CA LEU A 81 -1.29 -9.62 -2.57
C LEU A 81 -2.72 -9.96 -3.00
N VAL A 82 -3.44 -8.99 -3.57
CA VAL A 82 -4.82 -9.21 -4.05
C VAL A 82 -4.83 -10.16 -5.23
N HIS A 83 -3.91 -9.97 -6.18
CA HIS A 83 -3.79 -10.86 -7.34
C HIS A 83 -3.39 -12.27 -6.92
N ASP A 84 -2.45 -12.41 -5.98
CA ASP A 84 -2.06 -13.69 -5.39
C ASP A 84 -3.26 -14.37 -4.71
N ASP A 85 -4.06 -13.63 -3.93
CA ASP A 85 -5.26 -14.18 -3.26
C ASP A 85 -6.29 -14.74 -4.26
N VAL A 86 -6.40 -14.14 -5.45
CA VAL A 86 -7.25 -14.66 -6.54
C VAL A 86 -6.63 -15.92 -7.16
N ILE A 87 -5.34 -15.87 -7.50
CA ILE A 87 -4.63 -17.01 -8.13
C ILE A 87 -4.65 -18.24 -7.21
N ASP A 88 -4.42 -18.03 -5.92
CA ASP A 88 -4.34 -19.08 -4.91
C ASP A 88 -5.71 -19.53 -4.38
N ASN A 89 -6.81 -18.90 -4.81
CA ASN A 89 -8.15 -19.11 -4.26
C ASN A 89 -8.17 -18.96 -2.72
N ALA A 90 -7.42 -18.00 -2.19
CA ALA A 90 -7.26 -17.82 -0.76
C ALA A 90 -8.53 -17.23 -0.15
N ALA A 91 -9.13 -17.93 0.82
CA ALA A 91 -10.31 -17.45 1.54
C ALA A 91 -9.97 -16.39 2.59
N THR A 92 -8.78 -16.45 3.18
CA THR A 92 -8.34 -15.52 4.23
C THR A 92 -6.86 -15.16 4.11
N ARG A 93 -6.51 -13.97 4.60
CA ARG A 93 -5.13 -13.50 4.77
C ARG A 93 -5.00 -12.88 6.16
N ARG A 94 -4.05 -13.42 6.96
CA ARG A 94 -3.83 -13.03 8.37
C ARG A 94 -5.11 -13.12 9.23
N GLY A 95 -5.97 -14.09 8.96
CA GLY A 95 -7.22 -14.30 9.70
C GLY A 95 -8.36 -13.36 9.28
N VAL A 96 -8.16 -12.50 8.29
CA VAL A 96 -9.20 -11.62 7.71
C VAL A 96 -9.61 -12.15 6.33
N PRO A 97 -10.90 -12.11 5.94
CA PRO A 97 -11.32 -12.44 4.59
C PRO A 97 -10.57 -11.63 3.51
N THR A 98 -10.19 -12.32 2.44
CA THR A 98 -9.56 -11.67 1.26
C THR A 98 -10.59 -10.86 0.48
N VAL A 99 -10.11 -9.96 -0.38
CA VAL A 99 -11.02 -9.19 -1.27
C VAL A 99 -11.77 -10.12 -2.22
N SER A 100 -11.14 -11.20 -2.70
CA SER A 100 -11.78 -12.22 -3.52
C SER A 100 -12.85 -13.00 -2.75
N ALA A 101 -12.63 -13.33 -1.48
CA ALA A 101 -13.63 -13.99 -0.65
C ALA A 101 -14.87 -13.10 -0.38
N GLU A 102 -14.67 -11.80 -0.16
CA GLU A 102 -15.76 -10.87 0.18
C GLU A 102 -16.54 -10.37 -1.05
N TRP A 103 -15.88 -10.19 -2.19
CA TRP A 103 -16.47 -9.53 -3.36
C TRP A 103 -16.29 -10.28 -4.68
N GLY A 104 -15.65 -11.45 -4.66
CA GLY A 104 -15.39 -12.27 -5.84
C GLY A 104 -14.16 -11.83 -6.65
N ASP A 105 -13.66 -12.77 -7.45
CA ASP A 105 -12.39 -12.63 -8.17
C ASP A 105 -12.38 -11.46 -9.15
N SER A 106 -13.51 -11.17 -9.80
CA SER A 106 -13.59 -10.08 -10.77
C SER A 106 -13.37 -8.71 -10.11
N LEU A 107 -13.96 -8.46 -8.94
CA LEU A 107 -13.72 -7.21 -8.23
C LEU A 107 -12.32 -7.18 -7.61
N ALA A 108 -11.83 -8.31 -7.11
CA ALA A 108 -10.48 -8.41 -6.57
C ALA A 108 -9.44 -8.03 -7.64
N MET A 109 -9.54 -8.59 -8.85
CA MET A 109 -8.66 -8.26 -9.97
C MET A 109 -8.69 -6.76 -10.29
N GLN A 110 -9.89 -6.18 -10.44
CA GLN A 110 -10.07 -4.74 -10.68
C GLN A 110 -9.52 -3.86 -9.55
N THR A 111 -9.62 -4.32 -8.31
CA THR A 111 -9.08 -3.63 -7.13
C THR A 111 -7.56 -3.61 -7.17
N GLY A 112 -6.94 -4.76 -7.46
CA GLY A 112 -5.48 -4.87 -7.64
C GLY A 112 -4.97 -3.97 -8.77
N ASP A 113 -5.61 -4.01 -9.93
CA ASP A 113 -5.25 -3.18 -11.09
C ASP A 113 -5.38 -1.68 -10.80
N TYR A 114 -6.46 -1.30 -10.11
CA TYR A 114 -6.70 0.08 -9.72
C TYR A 114 -5.61 0.61 -8.79
N ILE A 115 -5.30 -0.09 -7.69
CA ILE A 115 -4.28 0.38 -6.74
C ILE A 115 -2.87 0.32 -7.34
N PHE A 116 -2.60 -0.63 -8.24
CA PHE A 116 -1.36 -0.66 -9.01
C PHE A 116 -1.24 0.57 -9.92
N GLY A 117 -2.30 0.92 -10.65
CA GLY A 117 -2.34 2.13 -11.47
C GLY A 117 -2.15 3.41 -10.65
N GLN A 118 -2.67 3.46 -9.42
CA GLN A 118 -2.45 4.59 -8.51
C GLN A 118 -1.00 4.68 -8.06
N ALA A 119 -0.33 3.55 -7.81
CA ALA A 119 1.10 3.53 -7.53
C ALA A 119 1.92 4.08 -8.71
N LEU A 120 1.62 3.62 -9.94
CA LEU A 120 2.28 4.12 -11.16
C LEU A 120 2.06 5.62 -11.35
N LYS A 121 0.87 6.13 -11.06
CA LYS A 121 0.56 7.56 -11.12
C LYS A 121 1.41 8.39 -10.15
N ILE A 122 1.70 7.87 -8.96
CA ILE A 122 2.62 8.52 -8.01
C ILE A 122 4.04 8.51 -8.59
N LEU A 123 4.52 7.34 -9.01
CA LEU A 123 5.87 7.18 -9.55
C LEU A 123 6.13 8.08 -10.75
N ALA A 124 5.16 8.21 -11.66
CA ALA A 124 5.25 9.06 -12.84
C ALA A 124 5.44 10.56 -12.54
N ARG A 125 5.10 11.04 -11.34
CA ARG A 125 5.37 12.43 -10.92
C ARG A 125 6.82 12.68 -10.55
N TYR A 126 7.52 11.64 -10.13
CA TYR A 126 8.90 11.71 -9.63
C TYR A 126 9.91 11.06 -10.57
N GLY A 127 9.44 10.34 -11.59
CA GLY A 127 10.24 9.95 -12.74
C GLY A 127 10.46 11.15 -13.64
N THR A 128 11.67 11.69 -13.64
CA THR A 128 12.17 12.41 -14.82
C THR A 128 12.51 11.37 -15.90
N PRO A 129 12.38 11.72 -17.20
CA PRO A 129 13.28 11.17 -18.20
C PRO A 129 14.75 11.41 -17.82
#